data_AF-A0A7J4JWV5-F1
#
_entry.id   AF-A0A7J4JWV5-F1
#
_cell.length_a   1.000
_cell.length_b   1.000
_cell.length_c   1.000
_cell.angle_alpha   90.00
_cell.angle_beta   90.00
_cell.angle_gamma   90.00
#
_symmetry.space_group_name_H-M   'P 1'
#
loop_
_entity.id
_entity.type
_entity.pdbx_description
1 polymer ?
#
loop_
_entity_poly.entity_id
_entity_poly.type
_entity_poly.pdbx_seq_one_letter_code
_entity_poly.pdbx_strand_id
1 'polypeptide(L)'
;MGSQRRGRDKLVNCESCGRSVPRNKAVDFEKRNFFSTDLRGQENVTAMSTRLTYYCISCGKHRKIFEKKKKLAQRQSGRNSGVF
;
A
#
# COMPACT_ATOMS: atom_id res chain seq x y z
N MET A 1 10.25 15.54 -8.04
CA MET A 1 8.77 15.52 -8.03
C MET A 1 8.26 16.71 -7.22
N GLY A 2 8.26 17.90 -7.83
CA GLY A 2 7.69 19.10 -7.23
C GLY A 2 6.23 19.23 -7.65
N SER A 3 5.34 19.50 -6.72
CA SER A 3 3.93 19.78 -7.01
C SER A 3 3.84 21.00 -7.95
N GLN A 4 3.40 20.79 -9.20
CA GLN A 4 3.08 21.87 -10.13
C GLN A 4 1.92 22.69 -9.54
N ARG A 5 2.22 23.88 -8.97
CA ARG A 5 1.29 24.98 -8.64
C ARG A 5 -0.14 24.60 -8.20
N ARG A 6 -0.30 23.57 -7.35
CA ARG A 6 -1.54 23.32 -6.61
C ARG A 6 -1.35 23.91 -5.22
N GLY A 7 -2.40 24.48 -4.63
CA GLY A 7 -2.36 25.12 -3.31
C GLY A 7 -2.04 24.15 -2.17
N ARG A 8 -2.74 24.25 -1.03
CA ARG A 8 -2.49 23.36 0.11
C ARG A 8 -2.87 21.91 -0.23
N ASP A 9 -1.90 21.01 -0.17
CA ASP A 9 -2.11 19.57 -0.35
C ASP A 9 -2.94 18.96 0.79
N LYS A 10 -3.77 17.95 0.46
CA LYS A 10 -4.51 17.17 1.46
C LYS A 10 -3.52 16.49 2.41
N LEU A 11 -3.77 16.60 3.71
CA LEU A 11 -3.01 15.93 4.75
C LEU A 11 -3.56 14.52 4.95
N VAL A 12 -2.67 13.54 5.09
CA VAL A 12 -2.98 12.14 5.42
C VAL A 12 -2.19 11.74 6.66
N ASN A 13 -2.78 10.85 7.47
CA ASN A 13 -2.14 10.39 8.70
C ASN A 13 -1.33 9.14 8.43
N CYS A 14 -0.09 9.11 8.92
CA CYS A 14 0.75 7.92 8.90
C CYS A 14 0.15 6.84 9.80
N GLU A 15 -0.11 5.65 9.27
CA GLU A 15 -0.70 4.54 10.03
C GLU A 15 0.24 4.03 11.15
N SER A 16 1.56 4.22 11.04
CA SER A 16 2.51 3.73 12.05
C SER A 16 2.78 4.69 13.20
N CYS A 17 2.85 6.00 12.94
CA CYS A 17 3.26 6.99 13.94
C CYS A 17 2.23 8.11 14.13
N GLY A 18 1.10 8.07 13.44
CA GLY A 18 0.02 9.06 13.54
C GLY A 18 0.33 10.42 12.91
N ARG A 19 1.58 10.69 12.52
CA ARG A 19 2.00 12.00 11.97
C ARG A 19 1.21 12.38 10.72
N SER A 20 0.71 13.61 10.69
CA SER A 20 0.08 14.21 9.51
C SER A 20 1.15 14.57 8.48
N VAL A 21 1.03 14.01 7.27
CA VAL A 21 1.96 14.21 6.16
C VAL A 21 1.15 14.67 4.93
N PRO A 22 1.65 15.62 4.12
CA PRO A 22 1.01 15.93 2.84
C PRO A 22 0.93 14.69 1.96
N ARG A 23 -0.21 14.45 1.31
CA ARG A 23 -0.46 13.25 0.49
C ARG A 23 0.61 13.02 -0.57
N ASN A 24 1.11 14.08 -1.21
CA ASN A 24 2.17 13.99 -2.22
C ASN A 24 3.53 13.55 -1.67
N LYS A 25 3.77 13.73 -0.36
CA LYS A 25 5.00 13.30 0.33
C LYS A 25 4.82 11.97 1.07
N ALA A 26 3.59 11.48 1.19
CA ALA A 26 3.31 10.22 1.86
C ALA A 26 3.61 9.03 0.94
N VAL A 27 4.08 7.94 1.53
CA VAL A 27 4.26 6.67 0.84
C VAL A 27 2.95 5.90 0.97
N ASP A 28 2.25 5.73 -0.14
CA ASP A 28 1.09 4.88 -0.26
C ASP A 28 1.51 3.40 -0.33
N PHE A 29 0.79 2.53 0.36
CA PHE A 29 0.99 1.09 0.31
C PHE A 29 -0.37 0.39 0.38
N GLU A 30 -0.61 -0.47 -0.61
CA GLU A 30 -1.81 -1.28 -0.68
C GLU A 30 -1.61 -2.57 0.12
N LYS A 31 -2.39 -2.73 1.19
CA LYS A 31 -2.41 -3.95 1.99
C LYS A 31 -3.58 -4.82 1.57
N ARG A 32 -3.28 -6.07 1.20
CA ARG A 32 -4.29 -7.08 0.92
C ARG A 32 -4.41 -7.99 2.13
N ASN A 33 -5.56 -7.94 2.79
CA ASN A 33 -5.89 -8.80 3.91
C ASN A 33 -6.82 -9.90 3.43
N PHE A 34 -6.45 -11.14 3.72
CA PHE A 34 -7.28 -12.31 3.47
C PHE A 34 -7.88 -12.75 4.79
N PHE A 35 -9.20 -12.82 4.83
CA PHE A 35 -9.95 -13.35 5.94
C PHE A 35 -10.49 -14.70 5.48
N SER A 36 -9.98 -15.77 6.09
CA SER A 36 -10.54 -17.11 5.95
C SER A 36 -11.19 -17.46 7.28
N THR A 37 -12.49 -17.72 7.27
CA THR A 37 -13.12 -18.29 8.46
C THR A 37 -12.74 -19.78 8.51
N ASP A 38 -12.11 -20.22 9.58
CA ASP A 38 -11.72 -21.62 9.80
C ASP A 38 -12.95 -22.45 10.24
N LEU A 39 -14.05 -22.33 9.48
CA LEU A 39 -15.22 -23.16 9.65
C LEU A 39 -14.85 -24.52 9.06
N ARG A 40 -14.58 -25.49 9.93
CA ARG A 40 -14.37 -26.91 9.60
C ARG A 40 -15.62 -27.57 8.99
N GLY A 41 -16.21 -26.98 7.95
CA GLY A 41 -17.44 -27.39 7.27
C GLY A 41 -17.42 -27.02 5.78
N GLN A 42 -18.44 -27.46 5.02
CA GLN A 42 -18.48 -27.43 3.55
C GLN A 42 -18.47 -26.05 2.87
N GLU A 43 -18.49 -24.94 3.64
CA GLU A 43 -18.61 -23.57 3.10
C GLU A 43 -17.49 -22.66 3.62
N ASN A 44 -16.29 -22.85 3.07
CA ASN A 44 -15.16 -21.95 3.35
C ASN A 44 -15.34 -20.61 2.63
N VAL A 45 -15.91 -19.62 3.33
CA VAL A 45 -16.01 -18.25 2.82
C VAL A 45 -14.63 -17.57 2.94
N THR A 46 -14.00 -17.32 1.80
CA THR A 46 -12.77 -16.53 1.74
C THR A 46 -13.12 -15.09 1.38
N ALA A 47 -12.94 -14.17 2.32
CA ALA A 47 -13.15 -12.75 2.08
C ALA A 47 -11.80 -12.04 1.89
N MET A 48 -11.74 -11.16 0.90
CA MET A 48 -10.52 -10.41 0.58
C MET A 48 -10.80 -8.92 0.70
N SER A 49 -10.06 -8.25 1.57
CA SER A 49 -10.15 -6.80 1.75
C SER A 49 -8.84 -6.14 1.35
N THR A 50 -8.93 -5.14 0.49
CA THR A 50 -7.79 -4.33 0.10
C THR A 50 -7.90 -2.95 0.74
N ARG A 51 -6.86 -2.52 1.45
CA ARG A 51 -6.82 -1.23 2.14
C ARG A 51 -5.62 -0.40 1.69
N LEU A 52 -5.88 0.82 1.24
CA LEU A 52 -4.86 1.81 0.94
C LEU A 52 -4.38 2.46 2.25
N THR A 53 -3.08 2.35 2.50
CA THR A 53 -2.46 2.84 3.73
C THR A 53 -1.42 3.90 3.40
N TYR A 54 -1.29 4.93 4.24
CA TYR A 54 -0.28 5.98 4.07
C TYR A 54 0.78 5.91 5.16
N TYR A 55 2.04 6.11 4.79
CA TYR A 55 3.18 6.17 5.69
C TYR A 55 4.00 7.45 5.47
N CYS A 56 4.59 7.98 6.54
CA CYS A 56 5.66 8.97 6.42
C CYS A 56 6.94 8.32 5.88
N ILE A 57 7.85 9.14 5.32
CA ILE A 57 9.09 8.67 4.68
C ILE A 57 9.97 7.86 5.65
N SER A 58 10.06 8.27 6.92
CA SER A 58 10.84 7.56 7.94
C SER A 58 10.26 6.18 8.26
N CYS A 59 8.96 6.09 8.56
CA CYS A 59 8.30 4.80 8.80
C CYS A 59 8.33 3.90 7.56
N GLY A 60 8.21 4.48 6.36
CA GLY A 60 8.35 3.77 5.10
C GLY A 60 9.72 3.11 4.92
N LYS A 61 10.80 3.81 5.30
CA LYS A 61 12.17 3.27 5.29
C LYS A 61 12.34 2.18 6.35
N HIS A 62 11.96 2.45 7.60
CA HIS A 62 12.11 1.50 8.69
C HIS A 62 11.38 0.17 8.42
N ARG A 63 10.19 0.23 7.82
CA ARG A 63 9.37 -0.96 7.49
C ARG A 63 9.69 -1.56 6.11
N LYS A 64 10.74 -1.08 5.44
CA LYS A 64 11.17 -1.53 4.10
C LYS A 64 10.05 -1.50 3.06
N ILE A 65 9.14 -0.53 3.15
CA ILE A 65 7.99 -0.40 2.25
C ILE A 65 8.44 -0.11 0.82
N PHE A 66 9.52 0.67 0.65
CA PHE A 66 10.11 0.96 -0.67
C PHE A 66 10.61 -0.32 -1.36
N GLU A 67 11.31 -1.19 -0.64
CA GLU A 67 11.79 -2.47 -1.18
C GLU A 67 10.61 -3.39 -1.55
N LYS A 68 9.57 -3.42 -0.71
CA LYS A 68 8.33 -4.17 -0.98
C LYS A 68 7.64 -3.65 -2.24
N LYS A 69 7.47 -2.34 -2.40
CA LYS A 69 6.92 -1.74 -3.62
C LYS A 69 7.77 -2.06 -4.85
N LYS A 70 9.10 -2.00 -4.74
CA LYS A 70 10.01 -2.39 -5.84
C LYS A 70 9.79 -3.84 -6.26
N LYS A 71 9.74 -4.77 -5.29
CA LYS A 71 9.47 -6.20 -5.55
C LYS A 71 8.09 -6.42 -6.18
N LEU A 72 7.07 -5.70 -5.72
CA LEU A 72 5.73 -5.76 -6.30
C LEU A 72 5.72 -5.25 -7.75
N ALA A 73 6.35 -4.10 -8.01
CA ALA A 73 6.48 -3.55 -9.36
C ALA A 73 7.23 -4.51 -10.30
N GLN A 74 8.31 -5.15 -9.84
CA GLN A 74 9.03 -6.17 -10.62
C GLN A 74 8.18 -7.40 -10.94
N ARG A 75 7.37 -7.87 -9.98
CA ARG A 75 6.42 -8.96 -10.23
C ARG A 75 5.33 -8.54 -11.23
N GLN A 76 4.87 -7.30 -11.14
CA GLN A 76 3.86 -6.77 -12.04
C GLN A 76 4.41 -6.57 -13.45
N SER A 77 5.64 -6.08 -13.60
CA SER A 77 6.30 -5.97 -14.91
C SER A 77 6.50 -7.34 -15.55
N GLY A 78 6.88 -8.37 -14.77
CA GLY A 78 6.99 -9.74 -15.25
C GLY A 78 5.64 -10.35 -15.69
N ARG A 79 4.53 -9.94 -15.05
CA ARG A 79 3.17 -10.31 -15.47
C ARG A 79 2.74 -9.58 -16.74
N ASN A 80 3.12 -8.31 -16.88
CA ASN A 80 2.76 -7.49 -18.04
C ASN A 80 3.62 -7.82 -19.28
N SER A 81 4.78 -8.44 -19.09
CA SER A 81 5.64 -8.98 -20.15
C SER A 81 5.27 -10.42 -20.56
N GLY A 82 4.13 -10.93 -20.11
CA GLY A 82 3.58 -12.23 -20.50
C GLY A 82 2.96 -12.20 -21.90
N VAL A 83 3.82 -12.41 -22.90
CA VAL A 83 3.62 -13.27 -24.09
C VAL A 83 2.31 -13.12 -24.88
N PHE A 84 2.40 -12.47 -26.05
CA PHE A 84 1.86 -12.99 -27.31
C PHE A 84 3.03 -13.45 -28.17
#